data_AF-A0A1E7JXH8-F1
#
_entry.id   AF-A0A1E7JXH8-F1
#
_cell.length_a   1.000
_cell.length_b   1.000
_cell.length_c   1.000
_cell.angle_alpha   90.00
_cell.angle_beta   90.00
_cell.angle_gamma   90.00
#
_symmetry.space_group_name_H-M   'P 1'
#
loop_
_entity.id
_entity.type
_entity.pdbx_description
1 polymer ?
#
loop_
_entity_poly.entity_id
_entity_poly.type
_entity_poly.pdbx_seq_one_letter_code
_entity_poly.pdbx_strand_id
1 'polypeptide(L)'
;MGKRSSVPTARDHALAVLRVRGAALAAALLPAGVAVILWAARATGRLSGSWQGACWAVSGFAVLALLVGGGVTAAIIRSRPAVTPTIAVPPSMAPDLHALVGDLARRLDVPAPSAIALTPDCDSWLEDGDHPAPEGQRAGSAGDAAADGPAGASVEGAPVLVIGSPFLWWLRIPELRALLAPVVAGTGPWAHPDIAAARACVRGLDAAVARA
;
A
#
# COMPACT_ATOMS: atom_id res chain seq x y z
N MET A 1 -25.99 -29.79 -6.20
CA MET A 1 -24.53 -29.59 -6.13
C MET A 1 -24.27 -28.10 -5.88
N GLY A 2 -24.03 -27.67 -4.65
CA GLY A 2 -23.84 -26.26 -4.32
C GLY A 2 -22.48 -25.75 -4.81
N LYS A 3 -22.49 -24.71 -5.65
CA LYS A 3 -21.28 -24.01 -6.10
C LYS A 3 -20.69 -23.34 -4.86
N ARG A 4 -19.64 -23.92 -4.25
CA ARG A 4 -18.85 -23.23 -3.23
C ARG A 4 -18.29 -21.99 -3.91
N SER A 5 -18.85 -20.83 -3.61
CA SER A 5 -18.25 -19.55 -3.98
C SER A 5 -16.89 -19.50 -3.29
N SER A 6 -15.81 -19.52 -4.05
CA SER A 6 -14.47 -19.28 -3.52
C SER A 6 -14.50 -17.92 -2.83
N VAL A 7 -14.22 -17.89 -1.53
CA VAL A 7 -14.09 -16.64 -0.79
C VAL A 7 -12.91 -15.88 -1.41
N PRO A 8 -13.10 -14.63 -1.89
CA PRO A 8 -12.02 -13.85 -2.47
C PRO A 8 -10.84 -13.74 -1.52
N THR A 9 -9.63 -13.96 -2.03
CA THR A 9 -8.40 -13.81 -1.26
C THR A 9 -7.95 -12.35 -1.26
N ALA A 10 -7.07 -11.96 -0.33
CA ALA A 10 -6.44 -10.64 -0.32
C ALA A 10 -5.73 -10.33 -1.65
N ARG A 11 -5.16 -11.37 -2.29
CA ARG A 11 -4.52 -11.27 -3.60
C ARG A 11 -5.54 -10.96 -4.70
N ASP A 12 -6.72 -11.56 -4.67
CA ASP A 12 -7.77 -11.30 -5.69
C ASP A 12 -8.22 -9.83 -5.65
N HIS A 13 -8.38 -9.27 -4.45
CA HIS A 13 -8.66 -7.85 -4.27
C HIS A 13 -7.51 -6.97 -4.77
N ALA A 14 -6.27 -7.32 -4.46
CA ALA A 14 -5.10 -6.59 -4.94
C ALA A 14 -5.02 -6.59 -6.48
N LEU A 15 -5.23 -7.75 -7.11
CA LEU A 15 -5.25 -7.86 -8.56
C LEU A 15 -6.41 -7.06 -9.19
N ALA A 16 -7.57 -6.99 -8.54
CA ALA A 16 -8.67 -6.16 -9.01
C ALA A 16 -8.27 -4.67 -9.04
N VAL A 17 -7.61 -4.16 -7.99
CA VAL A 17 -7.10 -2.78 -7.95
C VAL A 17 -6.06 -2.56 -9.05
N LEU A 18 -5.10 -3.47 -9.21
CA LEU A 18 -4.06 -3.35 -10.23
C LEU A 18 -4.62 -3.43 -11.65
N ARG A 19 -5.68 -4.19 -11.89
CA ARG A 19 -6.40 -4.21 -13.19
C ARG A 19 -7.07 -2.87 -13.47
N VAL A 20 -7.72 -2.25 -12.49
CA VAL A 20 -8.31 -0.92 -12.66
C VAL A 20 -7.22 0.11 -12.98
N ARG A 21 -6.11 0.10 -12.24
CA ARG A 21 -4.95 0.96 -12.50
C ARG A 21 -4.37 0.72 -13.90
N GLY A 22 -4.19 -0.54 -14.29
CA GLY A 22 -3.68 -0.92 -15.61
C GLY A 22 -4.61 -0.51 -16.75
N ALA A 23 -5.92 -0.66 -16.57
CA ALA A 23 -6.92 -0.20 -17.52
C ALA A 23 -6.92 1.33 -17.67
N ALA A 24 -6.75 2.07 -16.57
CA ALA A 24 -6.60 3.52 -16.62
C ALA A 24 -5.33 3.94 -17.38
N LEU A 25 -4.20 3.28 -17.15
CA LEU A 25 -2.96 3.52 -17.89
C LEU A 25 -3.11 3.18 -19.38
N ALA A 26 -3.76 2.06 -19.71
CA ALA A 26 -4.04 1.68 -21.09
C ALA A 26 -4.94 2.71 -21.79
N ALA A 27 -5.99 3.18 -21.10
CA ALA A 27 -6.87 4.22 -21.63
C ALA A 27 -6.13 5.54 -21.92
N ALA A 28 -5.10 5.88 -21.12
CA ALA A 28 -4.27 7.05 -21.36
C ALA A 28 -3.26 6.86 -22.50
N LEU A 29 -2.67 5.66 -22.65
CA LEU A 29 -1.55 5.42 -23.57
C LEU A 29 -1.98 4.89 -24.96
N LEU A 30 -3.06 4.12 -25.05
CA LEU A 30 -3.53 3.53 -26.32
C LEU A 30 -3.78 4.59 -27.40
N PRO A 31 -4.44 5.74 -27.12
CA PRO A 31 -4.64 6.78 -28.12
C PRO A 31 -3.33 7.33 -28.69
N ALA A 32 -2.31 7.48 -27.84
CA ALA A 32 -0.99 7.95 -28.25
C ALA A 32 -0.31 6.94 -29.17
N GLY A 33 -0.40 5.64 -28.86
CA GLY A 33 0.08 4.57 -29.74
C GLY A 33 -0.58 4.59 -31.12
N VAL A 34 -1.91 4.75 -31.16
CA VAL A 34 -2.65 4.87 -32.43
C VAL A 34 -2.22 6.12 -33.20
N ALA A 35 -2.07 7.27 -32.52
CA ALA A 35 -1.60 8.49 -33.16
C ALA A 35 -0.22 8.29 -33.81
N VAL A 36 0.73 7.66 -33.11
CA VAL A 36 2.07 7.36 -33.65
C VAL A 36 1.98 6.48 -34.89
N ILE A 37 1.15 5.42 -34.86
CA ILE A 37 0.95 4.53 -36.01
C ILE A 37 0.40 5.31 -37.22
N LEU A 38 -0.61 6.16 -37.00
CA LEU A 38 -1.21 6.97 -38.06
C LEU A 38 -0.21 7.95 -38.67
N TRP A 39 0.60 8.62 -37.85
CA TRP A 39 1.63 9.54 -38.33
C TRP A 39 2.77 8.82 -39.07
N ALA A 40 3.23 7.67 -38.58
CA ALA A 40 4.26 6.87 -39.25
C ALA A 40 3.77 6.33 -40.61
N ALA A 41 2.53 5.85 -40.66
CA ALA A 41 1.94 5.33 -41.89
C ALA A 41 1.66 6.46 -42.92
N ARG A 42 1.41 7.69 -42.47
CA ARG A 42 1.40 8.89 -43.34
C ARG A 42 2.79 9.23 -43.86
N ALA A 43 3.80 9.26 -42.99
CA ALA A 43 5.18 9.59 -43.37
C ALA A 43 5.76 8.59 -44.40
N THR A 44 5.34 7.34 -44.34
CA THR A 44 5.72 6.27 -45.30
C THR A 44 4.83 6.24 -46.56
N GLY A 45 3.93 7.20 -46.74
CA GLY A 45 3.06 7.28 -47.91
C GLY A 45 1.98 6.20 -48.00
N ARG A 46 1.74 5.43 -46.92
CA ARG A 46 0.69 4.39 -46.87
C ARG A 46 -0.69 4.95 -46.58
N LEU A 47 -0.80 6.18 -46.07
CA LEU A 47 -2.07 6.91 -45.92
C LEU A 47 -2.12 8.11 -46.86
N SER A 48 -3.28 8.29 -47.49
CA SER A 48 -3.58 9.42 -48.37
C SER A 48 -3.89 10.71 -47.58
N GLY A 49 -3.96 11.84 -48.30
CA GLY A 49 -4.28 13.16 -47.75
C GLY A 49 -5.63 13.25 -47.03
N SER A 50 -6.62 12.44 -47.42
CA SER A 50 -7.97 12.45 -46.84
C SER A 50 -8.02 12.06 -45.36
N TRP A 51 -6.99 11.38 -44.85
CA TRP A 51 -6.89 10.98 -43.45
C TRP A 51 -6.37 12.09 -42.52
N GLN A 52 -6.07 13.29 -43.04
CA GLN A 52 -5.50 14.39 -42.25
C GLN A 52 -6.38 14.77 -41.04
N GLY A 53 -7.70 14.83 -41.22
CA GLY A 53 -8.63 15.14 -40.14
C GLY A 53 -8.62 14.09 -39.04
N ALA A 54 -8.58 12.80 -39.42
CA ALA A 54 -8.51 11.69 -38.47
C ALA A 54 -7.19 11.68 -37.68
N CYS A 55 -6.05 11.93 -38.34
CA CYS A 55 -4.76 12.02 -37.65
C CYS A 55 -4.77 13.13 -36.59
N TRP A 56 -5.28 14.31 -36.92
CA TRP A 56 -5.39 15.41 -35.96
C TRP A 56 -6.36 15.12 -34.83
N ALA A 57 -7.53 14.53 -35.13
CA ALA A 57 -8.53 14.19 -34.12
C ALA A 57 -7.98 13.16 -33.10
N VAL A 58 -7.35 12.08 -33.57
CA VAL A 58 -6.74 11.07 -32.70
C VAL A 58 -5.57 11.65 -31.91
N SER A 59 -4.77 12.52 -32.52
CA SER A 59 -3.66 13.20 -31.82
C SER A 59 -4.18 14.13 -30.73
N GLY A 60 -5.21 14.92 -31.00
CA GLY A 60 -5.84 15.80 -30.02
C GLY A 60 -6.44 15.01 -28.85
N PHE A 61 -7.14 13.91 -29.14
CA PHE A 61 -7.66 13.01 -28.11
C PHE A 61 -6.54 12.37 -27.28
N ALA A 62 -5.45 11.95 -27.92
CA ALA A 62 -4.29 11.40 -27.21
C ALA A 62 -3.63 12.40 -26.28
N VAL A 63 -3.43 13.65 -26.73
CA VAL A 63 -2.90 14.72 -25.89
C VAL A 63 -3.83 14.97 -24.70
N LEU A 64 -5.14 15.06 -24.92
CA LEU A 64 -6.11 15.25 -23.83
C LEU A 64 -6.06 14.11 -22.82
N ALA A 65 -6.06 12.85 -23.27
CA ALA A 65 -6.00 11.69 -22.40
C ALA A 65 -4.72 11.67 -21.55
N LEU A 66 -3.57 12.01 -22.16
CA LEU A 66 -2.29 12.13 -21.45
C LEU A 66 -2.28 13.29 -20.45
N LEU A 67 -2.88 14.44 -20.78
CA LEU A 67 -2.98 15.58 -19.86
C LEU A 67 -3.84 15.24 -18.64
N VAL A 68 -4.98 14.57 -18.85
CA VAL A 68 -5.84 14.11 -17.76
C VAL A 68 -5.13 13.09 -16.89
N GLY A 69 -4.54 12.04 -17.49
CA GLY A 69 -3.80 11.01 -16.75
C GLY A 69 -2.58 11.56 -16.00
N GLY A 70 -1.84 12.48 -16.64
CA GLY A 70 -0.73 13.18 -16.03
C GLY A 70 -1.17 14.09 -14.88
N GLY A 71 -2.29 14.79 -15.03
CA GLY A 71 -2.91 15.60 -13.97
C GLY A 71 -3.29 14.79 -12.74
N VAL A 72 -3.97 13.65 -12.95
CA VAL A 72 -4.34 12.71 -11.86
C VAL A 72 -3.09 12.16 -11.17
N THR A 73 -2.09 11.70 -11.94
CA THR A 73 -0.83 11.19 -11.38
C THR A 73 -0.11 12.27 -10.57
N ALA A 74 -0.07 13.50 -11.08
CA ALA A 74 0.54 14.62 -10.38
C ALA A 74 -0.23 15.02 -9.11
N ALA A 75 -1.55 14.85 -9.07
CA ALA A 75 -2.34 15.05 -7.87
C ALA A 75 -1.99 13.99 -6.80
N ILE A 76 -1.94 12.72 -7.20
CA ILE A 76 -1.56 11.60 -6.33
C ILE A 76 -0.15 11.80 -5.73
N ILE A 77 0.85 12.14 -6.56
CA ILE A 77 2.24 12.34 -6.10
C ILE A 77 2.35 13.55 -5.15
N ARG A 78 1.56 14.60 -5.38
CA ARG A 78 1.56 15.79 -4.51
C ARG A 78 0.86 15.53 -3.20
N SER A 79 -0.05 14.57 -3.16
CA SER A 79 -0.83 14.23 -1.97
C SER A 79 -0.01 13.54 -0.89
N ARG A 80 -0.38 13.83 0.36
CA ARG A 80 0.24 13.25 1.56
C ARG A 80 -0.87 12.49 2.25
N PRO A 81 -0.71 11.18 2.49
CA PRO A 81 -1.68 10.40 3.24
C PRO A 81 -1.96 11.04 4.59
N ALA A 82 -3.21 10.98 5.04
CA ALA A 82 -3.53 11.31 6.42
C ALA A 82 -2.83 10.29 7.31
N VAL A 83 -2.11 10.77 8.32
CA VAL A 83 -1.43 9.92 9.31
C VAL A 83 -2.20 10.03 10.60
N THR A 84 -2.79 8.93 11.04
CA THR A 84 -3.42 8.85 12.36
C THR A 84 -2.32 8.92 13.43
N PRO A 85 -2.47 9.79 14.46
CA PRO A 85 -1.50 9.87 15.53
C PRO A 85 -1.38 8.53 16.23
N THR A 86 -0.16 8.01 16.25
CA THR A 86 0.15 6.67 16.73
C THR A 86 1.33 6.72 17.69
N ILE A 87 1.25 5.93 18.75
CA ILE A 87 2.25 5.90 19.84
C ILE A 87 2.88 4.51 19.85
N ALA A 88 4.18 4.43 19.58
CA ALA A 88 4.91 3.17 19.62
C ALA A 88 4.92 2.58 21.05
N VAL A 89 4.68 1.28 21.17
CA VAL A 89 4.71 0.55 22.43
C VAL A 89 5.94 -0.35 22.46
N PRO A 90 7.01 0.06 23.16
CA PRO A 90 8.21 -0.77 23.26
C PRO A 90 7.91 -2.05 24.06
N PRO A 91 8.62 -3.17 23.79
CA PRO A 91 8.41 -4.43 24.49
C PRO A 91 8.54 -4.33 26.02
N SER A 92 9.37 -3.40 26.51
CA SER A 92 9.55 -3.12 27.94
C SER A 92 8.30 -2.55 28.62
N MET A 93 7.43 -1.87 27.86
CA MET A 93 6.22 -1.23 28.39
C MET A 93 5.03 -2.18 28.45
N ALA A 94 4.97 -3.17 27.55
CA ALA A 94 3.86 -4.12 27.46
C ALA A 94 4.32 -5.53 27.05
N PRO A 95 5.11 -6.22 27.90
CA PRO A 95 5.68 -7.52 27.54
C PRO A 95 4.62 -8.58 27.24
N ASP A 96 3.53 -8.61 28.01
CA ASP A 96 2.45 -9.58 27.84
C ASP A 96 1.68 -9.38 26.52
N LEU A 97 1.52 -8.12 26.08
CA LEU A 97 0.86 -7.81 24.81
C LEU A 97 1.72 -8.28 23.63
N HIS A 98 3.03 -8.00 23.68
CA HIS A 98 3.98 -8.49 22.68
C HIS A 98 4.04 -10.02 22.66
N ALA A 99 4.03 -10.67 23.83
CA ALA A 99 3.99 -12.12 23.94
C ALA A 99 2.69 -12.69 23.34
N LEU A 100 1.53 -12.08 23.61
CA LEU A 100 0.23 -12.48 23.07
C LEU A 100 0.21 -12.40 21.55
N VAL A 101 0.69 -11.30 20.98
CA VAL A 101 0.76 -11.09 19.52
C VAL A 101 1.75 -12.08 18.88
N GLY A 102 2.91 -12.28 19.48
CA GLY A 102 3.89 -13.28 19.03
C GLY A 102 3.35 -14.71 19.08
N ASP A 103 2.62 -15.05 20.15
CA ASP A 103 1.92 -16.33 20.28
C ASP A 103 0.87 -16.54 19.19
N LEU A 104 0.17 -15.48 18.84
CA LEU A 104 -0.87 -15.51 17.83
C LEU A 104 -0.26 -15.68 16.44
N ALA A 105 0.79 -14.92 16.11
CA ALA A 105 1.54 -15.08 14.86
C ALA A 105 2.08 -16.50 14.70
N ARG A 106 2.67 -17.05 15.75
CA ARG A 106 3.19 -18.43 15.78
C ARG A 106 2.08 -19.48 15.57
N ARG A 107 0.91 -19.31 16.20
CA ARG A 107 -0.22 -20.24 16.05
C ARG A 107 -0.84 -20.19 14.65
N LEU A 108 -0.76 -19.04 14.00
CA LEU A 108 -1.26 -18.85 12.63
C LEU A 108 -0.20 -19.16 11.57
N ASP A 109 1.03 -19.51 11.97
CA ASP A 109 2.16 -19.77 11.07
C ASP A 109 2.46 -18.58 10.13
N VAL A 110 2.44 -17.36 10.68
CA VAL A 110 2.75 -16.12 9.95
C VAL A 110 3.90 -15.36 10.62
N PRO A 111 4.63 -14.51 9.87
CA PRO A 111 5.66 -13.65 10.44
C PRO A 111 5.10 -12.75 11.54
N ALA A 112 5.84 -12.56 12.63
CA ALA A 112 5.45 -11.59 13.65
C ALA A 112 5.53 -10.15 13.08
N PRO A 113 4.63 -9.23 13.51
CA PRO A 113 4.77 -7.81 13.19
C PRO A 113 6.07 -7.26 13.78
N SER A 114 6.64 -6.23 13.14
CA SER A 114 7.93 -5.63 13.51
C SER A 114 7.85 -4.78 14.78
N ALA A 115 6.69 -4.17 15.03
CA ALA A 115 6.40 -3.36 16.20
C ALA A 115 4.90 -3.34 16.50
N ILE A 116 4.55 -2.81 17.67
CA ILE A 116 3.17 -2.51 18.07
C ILE A 116 3.07 -1.01 18.30
N ALA A 117 2.04 -0.37 17.78
CA ALA A 117 1.69 1.02 18.04
C ALA A 117 0.23 1.14 18.47
N LEU A 118 -0.10 2.17 19.25
CA LEU A 118 -1.48 2.46 19.67
C LEU A 118 -2.02 3.69 18.98
N THR A 119 -3.30 3.63 18.63
CA THR A 119 -4.11 4.76 18.15
C THR A 119 -5.22 5.08 19.16
N PRO A 120 -5.70 6.34 19.26
CA PRO A 120 -6.94 6.64 19.97
C PRO A 120 -8.20 6.04 19.32
N ASP A 121 -8.14 5.56 18.07
CA ASP A 121 -9.29 5.06 17.33
C ASP A 121 -9.74 3.65 17.75
N CYS A 122 -11.00 3.30 17.46
CA CYS A 122 -11.57 1.97 17.69
C CYS A 122 -11.33 1.03 16.50
N ASP A 123 -10.10 0.93 16.00
CA ASP A 123 -9.76 0.05 14.88
C ASP A 123 -8.37 -0.58 15.07
N SER A 124 -8.06 -1.64 14.34
CA SER A 124 -6.76 -2.30 14.35
C SER A 124 -6.35 -2.71 12.95
N TRP A 125 -5.14 -2.32 12.55
CA TRP A 125 -4.64 -2.58 11.21
C TRP A 125 -3.13 -2.75 11.19
N LEU A 126 -2.60 -3.11 10.03
CA LEU A 126 -1.17 -3.20 9.79
C LEU A 126 -0.72 -1.93 9.07
N GLU A 127 0.39 -1.35 9.51
CA GLU A 127 1.05 -0.22 8.87
C GLU A 127 2.41 -0.60 8.29
N ASP A 128 2.83 0.17 7.29
CA ASP A 128 4.18 0.06 6.76
C ASP A 128 5.20 0.51 7.85
N GLY A 129 6.39 -0.10 7.85
CA GLY A 129 7.43 0.03 8.89
C GLY A 129 8.03 1.42 9.09
N ASP A 130 7.57 2.43 8.35
CA ASP A 130 8.08 3.80 8.36
C ASP A 130 7.52 4.62 9.53
N HIS A 131 7.36 4.00 10.71
CA HIS A 131 7.09 4.78 11.90
C HIS A 131 8.34 5.60 12.24
N PRO A 132 8.26 6.94 12.27
CA PRO A 132 9.35 7.71 12.83
C PRO A 132 9.52 7.24 14.27
N ALA A 133 10.66 6.61 14.57
CA ALA A 133 11.05 6.38 15.95
C ALA A 133 10.89 7.73 16.69
N PRO A 134 10.27 7.74 17.89
CA PRO A 134 10.08 8.97 18.64
C PRO A 134 11.39 9.76 18.73
N GLU A 135 11.29 11.08 18.63
CA GLU A 135 12.36 12.09 18.48
C GLU A 135 13.49 12.07 19.55
N GLY A 136 13.57 11.06 20.41
CA GLY A 136 14.61 10.91 21.43
C GLY A 136 15.81 10.02 21.07
N GLN A 137 15.81 9.30 19.93
CA GLN A 137 16.86 8.30 19.64
C GLN A 137 17.88 8.73 18.55
N ARG A 138 17.81 9.94 18.01
CA ARG A 138 18.82 10.46 17.05
C ARG A 138 19.94 11.31 17.69
N ALA A 139 19.94 11.49 19.00
CA ALA A 139 20.95 12.30 19.70
C ALA A 139 22.09 11.48 20.35
N GLY A 140 22.31 10.22 19.95
CA GLY A 140 23.19 9.31 20.71
C GLY A 140 24.17 8.44 19.95
N SER A 141 24.43 8.66 18.65
CA SER A 141 25.42 7.83 17.92
C SER A 141 26.24 8.63 16.90
N ALA A 142 26.92 9.66 17.41
CA ALA A 142 28.22 10.05 16.88
C ALA A 142 29.28 9.59 17.90
N GLY A 143 29.75 8.36 17.76
CA GLY A 143 30.76 7.77 18.64
C GLY A 143 31.10 6.35 18.19
N ASP A 144 32.31 6.19 17.68
CA ASP A 144 32.91 4.97 17.15
C ASP A 144 32.86 3.76 18.10
N ALA A 145 32.62 2.56 17.57
CA ALA A 145 33.45 1.37 17.77
C ALA A 145 32.84 0.11 17.12
N ALA A 146 33.66 -0.63 16.38
CA ALA A 146 33.38 -1.95 15.84
C ALA A 146 33.09 -2.99 16.94
N ALA A 147 32.04 -3.79 16.76
CA ALA A 147 31.89 -5.12 17.36
C ALA A 147 30.85 -5.95 16.59
N ASP A 148 31.31 -7.08 16.04
CA ASP A 148 30.52 -8.14 15.43
C ASP A 148 29.47 -8.73 16.38
N GLY A 149 28.25 -8.93 15.87
CA GLY A 149 27.22 -9.77 16.49
C GLY A 149 25.98 -9.92 15.57
N PRO A 150 25.51 -11.13 15.24
CA PRO A 150 24.35 -11.31 14.37
C PRO A 150 23.08 -11.38 15.21
N ALA A 151 22.43 -10.25 15.47
CA ALA A 151 21.09 -10.24 16.05
C ALA A 151 20.35 -8.96 15.67
N GLY A 152 19.27 -9.12 14.89
CA GLY A 152 18.28 -8.06 14.68
C GLY A 152 18.53 -7.19 13.45
N ALA A 153 18.78 -7.81 12.29
CA ALA A 153 18.39 -7.17 11.05
C ALA A 153 16.88 -6.93 11.13
N SER A 154 16.48 -5.67 11.34
CA SER A 154 15.15 -5.17 11.06
C SER A 154 14.73 -5.79 9.74
N VAL A 155 13.71 -6.66 9.75
CA VAL A 155 13.19 -7.25 8.52
C VAL A 155 12.59 -6.09 7.74
N GLU A 156 13.37 -5.50 6.83
CA GLU A 156 12.94 -4.46 5.90
C GLU A 156 11.70 -4.99 5.17
N GLY A 157 10.51 -4.53 5.59
CA GLY A 157 9.22 -4.96 5.05
C GLY A 157 8.24 -5.62 6.02
N ALA A 158 8.60 -5.85 7.28
CA ALA A 158 7.64 -6.35 8.28
C ALA A 158 6.72 -5.22 8.80
N PRO A 159 5.38 -5.41 8.82
CA PRO A 159 4.43 -4.37 9.20
C PRO A 159 4.42 -4.06 10.70
N VAL A 160 4.05 -2.84 11.05
CA VAL A 160 3.69 -2.43 12.41
C VAL A 160 2.24 -2.79 12.66
N LEU A 161 1.95 -3.47 13.77
CA LEU A 161 0.58 -3.70 14.21
C LEU A 161 0.07 -2.47 14.97
N VAL A 162 -0.88 -1.74 14.39
CA VAL A 162 -1.57 -0.64 15.05
C VAL A 162 -2.82 -1.17 15.75
N ILE A 163 -2.95 -0.91 17.04
CA ILE A 163 -4.06 -1.37 17.87
C ILE A 163 -4.79 -0.16 18.44
N GLY A 164 -6.12 -0.17 18.34
CA GLY A 164 -6.98 0.77 19.02
C GLY A 164 -6.81 0.65 20.53
N SER A 165 -6.33 1.73 21.17
CA SER A 165 -6.28 1.80 22.63
C SER A 165 -7.64 1.52 23.29
N PRO A 166 -8.81 1.82 22.69
CA PRO A 166 -10.09 1.39 23.22
C PRO A 166 -10.24 -0.11 23.46
N PHE A 167 -9.66 -0.94 22.59
CA PHE A 167 -9.76 -2.39 22.71
C PHE A 167 -8.99 -2.94 23.91
N LEU A 168 -7.93 -2.27 24.35
CA LEU A 168 -7.11 -2.74 25.47
C LEU A 168 -7.82 -2.61 26.83
N TRP A 169 -8.80 -1.71 26.95
CA TRP A 169 -9.56 -1.54 28.19
C TRP A 169 -11.00 -2.04 28.10
N TRP A 170 -11.58 -2.14 26.90
CA TRP A 170 -12.91 -2.74 26.71
C TRP A 170 -12.91 -4.25 26.67
N LEU A 171 -11.94 -4.85 25.98
CA LEU A 171 -11.99 -6.27 25.66
C LEU A 171 -11.22 -7.10 26.67
N ARG A 172 -11.76 -8.28 26.97
CA ARG A 172 -11.02 -9.30 27.71
C ARG A 172 -9.96 -9.93 26.80
N ILE A 173 -8.93 -10.53 27.39
CA ILE A 173 -7.83 -11.20 26.67
C ILE A 173 -8.32 -12.13 25.53
N PRO A 174 -9.27 -13.07 25.72
CA PRO A 174 -9.72 -13.93 24.63
C PRO A 174 -10.45 -13.17 23.51
N GLU A 175 -11.17 -12.11 23.84
CA GLU A 175 -11.87 -11.25 22.87
C GLU A 175 -10.86 -10.44 22.05
N LEU A 176 -9.86 -9.85 22.71
CA LEU A 176 -8.75 -9.16 22.05
C LEU A 176 -7.97 -10.10 21.13
N ARG A 177 -7.68 -11.33 21.57
CA ARG A 177 -7.04 -12.35 20.73
C ARG A 177 -7.88 -12.66 19.50
N ALA A 178 -9.18 -12.83 19.65
CA ALA A 178 -10.08 -13.10 18.54
C ALA A 178 -10.13 -11.93 17.53
N LEU A 179 -10.15 -10.69 18.04
CA LEU A 179 -10.13 -9.48 17.22
C LEU A 179 -8.81 -9.32 16.46
N LEU A 180 -7.66 -9.52 17.12
CA LEU A 180 -6.34 -9.36 16.52
C LEU A 180 -5.95 -10.52 15.59
N ALA A 181 -6.56 -11.69 15.74
CA ALA A 181 -6.26 -12.87 14.94
C ALA A 181 -6.27 -12.61 13.42
N PRO A 182 -7.34 -12.09 12.81
CA PRO A 182 -7.37 -11.80 11.38
C PRO A 182 -6.37 -10.71 10.97
N VAL A 183 -6.10 -9.72 11.82
CA VAL A 183 -5.16 -8.63 11.52
C VAL A 183 -3.73 -9.17 11.45
N VAL A 184 -3.33 -9.96 12.45
CA VAL A 184 -2.01 -10.61 12.46
C VAL A 184 -1.89 -11.66 11.38
N ALA A 185 -2.96 -12.40 11.04
CA ALA A 185 -2.95 -13.28 9.86
C ALA A 185 -2.56 -12.52 8.57
N GLY A 186 -2.91 -11.23 8.48
CA GLY A 186 -2.56 -10.34 7.37
C GLY A 186 -1.06 -10.05 7.22
N THR A 187 -0.22 -10.38 8.22
CA THR A 187 1.24 -10.23 8.14
C THR A 187 1.86 -11.19 7.12
N GLY A 188 1.31 -12.40 6.98
CA GLY A 188 1.76 -13.40 6.00
C GLY A 188 1.75 -12.87 4.56
N PRO A 189 0.63 -12.38 4.04
CA PRO A 189 0.55 -11.81 2.70
C PRO A 189 1.07 -10.37 2.60
N TRP A 190 1.49 -9.72 3.70
CA TRP A 190 1.78 -8.27 3.73
C TRP A 190 2.84 -7.83 2.71
N ALA A 191 3.91 -8.63 2.61
CA ALA A 191 5.06 -8.38 1.73
C ALA A 191 4.82 -8.83 0.28
N HIS A 192 3.66 -9.40 -0.06
CA HIS A 192 3.38 -9.81 -1.43
C HIS A 192 3.38 -8.57 -2.36
N PRO A 193 4.15 -8.56 -3.46
CA PRO A 193 4.36 -7.37 -4.27
C PRO A 193 3.06 -6.79 -4.83
N ASP A 194 2.14 -7.65 -5.31
CA ASP A 194 0.83 -7.21 -5.80
C ASP A 194 0.00 -6.50 -4.71
N ILE A 195 0.05 -6.99 -3.46
CA ILE A 195 -0.72 -6.45 -2.34
C ILE A 195 -0.11 -5.13 -1.89
N ALA A 196 1.21 -5.05 -1.78
CA ALA A 196 1.93 -3.80 -1.48
C ALA A 196 1.66 -2.72 -2.54
N ALA A 197 1.73 -3.08 -3.83
CA ALA A 197 1.46 -2.17 -4.94
C ALA A 197 -0.01 -1.70 -4.96
N ALA A 198 -0.96 -2.60 -4.69
CA ALA A 198 -2.37 -2.25 -4.58
C ALA A 198 -2.63 -1.30 -3.40
N ARG A 199 -2.04 -1.56 -2.23
CA ARG A 199 -2.16 -0.70 -1.04
C ARG A 199 -1.62 0.71 -1.31
N ALA A 200 -0.42 0.81 -1.90
CA ALA A 200 0.18 2.08 -2.27
C ALA A 200 -0.70 2.85 -3.28
N CYS A 201 -1.30 2.15 -4.25
CA CYS A 201 -2.23 2.74 -5.21
C CYS A 201 -3.47 3.32 -4.52
N VAL A 202 -4.10 2.56 -3.61
CA VAL A 202 -5.31 3.00 -2.89
C VAL A 202 -4.98 4.18 -1.96
N ARG A 203 -3.89 4.10 -1.18
CA ARG A 203 -3.45 5.19 -0.29
C ARG A 203 -3.15 6.48 -1.05
N GLY A 204 -2.49 6.37 -2.21
CA GLY A 204 -2.21 7.53 -3.06
C GLY A 204 -3.47 8.17 -3.64
N LEU A 205 -4.45 7.34 -4.05
CA LEU A 205 -5.74 7.83 -4.55
C LEU A 205 -6.56 8.50 -3.44
N ASP A 206 -6.64 7.88 -2.27
CA ASP A 206 -7.37 8.41 -1.11
C ASP A 206 -6.80 9.77 -0.68
N ALA A 207 -5.47 9.87 -0.61
CA ALA A 207 -4.79 11.13 -0.32
C ALA A 207 -5.03 12.21 -1.39
N ALA A 208 -5.23 11.83 -2.66
CA ALA A 208 -5.59 12.75 -3.74
C ALA A 208 -7.02 13.26 -3.58
N VAL A 209 -7.97 12.38 -3.30
CA VAL A 209 -9.39 12.71 -3.11
C VAL A 209 -9.59 13.59 -1.88
N ALA A 210 -8.90 13.33 -0.78
CA ALA A 210 -9.00 14.13 0.44
C ALA A 210 -8.54 15.60 0.28
N ARG A 211 -7.82 15.92 -0.80
CA ARG A 211 -7.35 17.28 -1.10
C ARG A 211 -8.15 17.98 -2.21
N ALA A 212 -8.94 17.24 -2.97
CA ALA A 212 -9.71 17.75 -4.11
C ALA A 212 -11.00 18.42 -3.63
#